data_AF-A0A3D2R5X2-F1
#
_entry.id   AF-A0A3D2R5X2-F1
#
_cell.length_a   1.000
_cell.length_b   1.000
_cell.length_c   1.000
_cell.angle_alpha   90.00
_cell.angle_beta   90.00
_cell.angle_gamma   90.00
#
_symmetry.space_group_name_H-M   'P 1'
#
loop_
_entity.id
_entity.type
_entity.pdbx_description
1 polymer ?
#
loop_
_entity_poly.entity_id
_entity_poly.type
_entity_poly.pdbx_seq_one_letter_code
_entity_poly.pdbx_strand_id
1 'polypeptide(L)'
;GTILKDRSGNPLVFTKELPGLSGNGENTGIRIIKYHPGDDGGSFRNHEIVFRYADAHLMKAEAMMRSGGNATPMVNALRTLRGATPLGSVTDADLLAERGRELYVEFWRRNDMLRFGQFTRAWEFKNEASVGDDTWKLFPIPVNALLSNPNLVQNPGY
;
A
#
# COMPACT_ATOMS: atom_id res chain seq x y z
N GLY A 1 -30.93 15.74 -6.02
CA GLY A 1 -29.94 16.64 -5.39
C GLY A 1 -29.40 17.60 -6.42
N THR A 2 -28.83 18.73 -6.00
CA THR A 2 -28.20 19.72 -6.89
C THR A 2 -26.91 19.14 -7.49
N ILE A 3 -26.70 19.30 -8.80
CA ILE A 3 -25.47 18.86 -9.47
C ILE A 3 -24.29 19.67 -8.92
N LEU A 4 -23.26 18.96 -8.43
CA LEU A 4 -22.00 19.57 -8.03
C LEU A 4 -21.21 19.98 -9.28
N LYS A 5 -20.47 21.08 -9.17
CA LYS A 5 -19.60 21.57 -10.24
C LYS A 5 -18.15 21.37 -9.88
N ASP A 6 -17.31 21.15 -10.89
CA ASP A 6 -15.88 21.22 -10.75
C ASP A 6 -15.40 22.69 -10.62
N ARG A 7 -14.10 22.89 -10.34
CA ARG A 7 -13.45 24.22 -10.27
C ARG A 7 -13.55 25.02 -11.55
N SER A 8 -13.81 24.39 -12.69
CA SER A 8 -14.01 25.04 -13.99
C SER A 8 -15.49 25.35 -14.26
N GLY A 9 -16.40 25.00 -13.34
CA GLY A 9 -17.83 25.25 -13.45
C GLY A 9 -18.61 24.19 -14.24
N ASN A 10 -17.96 23.13 -14.72
CA ASN A 10 -18.60 22.01 -15.40
C ASN A 10 -19.24 21.05 -14.39
N PRO A 11 -20.18 20.17 -14.78
CA PRO A 11 -20.65 19.11 -13.91
C PRO A 11 -19.49 18.24 -13.38
N LEU A 12 -19.43 18.04 -12.07
CA LEU A 12 -18.43 17.20 -11.43
C LEU A 12 -18.73 15.73 -11.70
N VAL A 13 -17.94 15.11 -12.58
CA VAL A 13 -18.07 13.69 -12.95
C VAL A 13 -16.77 12.98 -12.61
N PHE A 14 -16.77 12.18 -11.54
CA PHE A 14 -15.60 11.42 -11.13
C PHE A 14 -15.25 10.32 -12.13
N THR A 15 -13.96 10.15 -12.39
CA THR A 15 -13.41 9.08 -13.23
C THR A 15 -12.43 8.25 -12.40
N LYS A 16 -12.27 6.97 -12.73
CA LYS A 16 -11.33 6.08 -12.02
C LYS A 16 -9.89 6.32 -12.50
N GLU A 17 -9.75 6.83 -13.71
CA GLU A 17 -8.50 7.06 -14.41
C GLU A 17 -7.71 8.18 -13.75
N LEU A 18 -6.41 7.94 -13.57
CA LEU A 18 -5.44 8.94 -13.17
C LEU A 18 -4.47 9.12 -14.36
N PRO A 19 -4.63 10.13 -15.23
CA PRO A 19 -3.86 10.22 -16.47
C PRO A 19 -2.33 10.34 -16.30
N GLY A 20 -1.85 10.80 -15.13
CA GLY A 20 -0.43 10.95 -14.85
C GLY A 20 -0.15 11.25 -13.38
N LEU A 21 1.11 11.50 -13.03
CA LEU A 21 1.47 12.02 -11.70
C LEU A 21 1.18 13.53 -11.57
N SER A 22 1.01 14.22 -12.69
CA SER A 22 0.72 15.66 -12.78
C SER A 22 -0.39 15.92 -13.80
N GLY A 23 -0.96 17.14 -13.78
CA GLY A 23 -2.04 17.53 -14.69
C GLY A 23 -3.41 16.94 -14.37
N ASN A 24 -3.59 16.37 -13.17
CA ASN A 24 -4.84 15.77 -12.73
C ASN A 24 -5.82 16.81 -12.18
N GLY A 25 -7.11 16.61 -12.46
CA GLY A 25 -8.20 17.40 -11.90
C GLY A 25 -8.82 16.76 -10.65
N GLU A 26 -9.69 17.51 -9.96
CA GLU A 26 -10.43 17.00 -8.81
C GLU A 26 -11.48 15.92 -9.17
N ASN A 27 -11.71 15.69 -10.45
CA ASN A 27 -12.55 14.64 -10.97
C ASN A 27 -11.80 13.32 -11.25
N THR A 28 -10.48 13.36 -11.43
CA THR A 28 -9.68 12.17 -11.80
C THR A 28 -9.21 11.35 -10.60
N GLY A 29 -9.17 10.02 -10.77
CA GLY A 29 -8.67 9.04 -9.81
C GLY A 29 -9.71 8.54 -8.79
N ILE A 30 -9.54 7.28 -8.39
CA ILE A 30 -10.35 6.64 -7.34
C ILE A 30 -10.21 7.40 -6.01
N ARG A 31 -11.35 7.63 -5.34
CA ARG A 31 -11.37 8.23 -3.99
C ARG A 31 -11.30 7.16 -2.92
N ILE A 32 -10.31 7.29 -2.05
CA ILE A 32 -10.07 6.34 -0.97
C ILE A 32 -10.83 6.82 0.27
N ILE A 33 -11.88 6.09 0.64
CA ILE A 33 -12.72 6.36 1.81
C ILE A 33 -12.67 5.16 2.77
N LYS A 34 -11.48 4.56 2.94
CA LYS A 34 -11.30 3.42 3.86
C LYS A 34 -11.62 3.82 5.30
N TYR A 35 -11.12 4.97 5.70
CA TYR A 35 -11.38 5.61 6.97
C TYR A 35 -12.18 6.87 6.68
N HIS A 36 -13.50 6.79 6.84
CA HIS A 36 -14.38 7.91 6.53
C HIS A 36 -14.21 8.99 7.62
N PRO A 37 -13.99 10.27 7.25
CA PRO A 37 -13.76 11.34 8.23
C PRO A 37 -14.99 11.59 9.13
N GLY A 38 -16.19 11.43 8.57
CA GLY A 38 -17.44 11.60 9.29
C GLY A 38 -17.76 10.52 10.33
N ASP A 39 -17.01 9.42 10.40
CA ASP A 39 -17.26 8.36 11.39
C ASP A 39 -17.08 8.86 12.84
N ASP A 40 -16.24 9.89 13.02
CA ASP A 40 -15.99 10.53 14.32
C ASP A 40 -16.68 11.90 14.45
N GLY A 41 -17.70 12.17 13.62
CA GLY A 41 -18.49 13.40 13.67
C GLY A 41 -17.76 14.69 13.26
N GLY A 42 -16.57 14.57 12.66
CA GLY A 42 -15.72 15.70 12.26
C GLY A 42 -15.13 15.55 10.85
N SER A 43 -14.19 16.44 10.51
CA SER A 43 -13.45 16.41 9.24
C SER A 43 -12.27 15.43 9.24
N PHE A 44 -11.93 14.88 10.42
CA PHE A 44 -10.81 13.98 10.63
C PHE A 44 -11.20 12.88 11.62
N ARG A 45 -10.57 11.72 11.49
CA ARG A 45 -10.64 10.71 12.53
C ARG A 45 -9.76 11.09 13.71
N ASN A 46 -10.18 10.70 14.91
CA ASN A 46 -9.46 10.92 16.16
C ASN A 46 -8.42 9.83 16.46
N HIS A 47 -8.32 8.82 15.59
CA HIS A 47 -7.44 7.69 15.78
C HIS A 47 -6.86 7.19 14.45
N GLU A 48 -5.76 6.46 14.56
CA GLU A 48 -5.11 5.79 13.44
C GLU A 48 -4.86 4.32 13.77
N ILE A 49 -4.92 3.48 12.75
CA ILE A 49 -4.65 2.06 12.88
C ILE A 49 -3.19 1.81 12.55
N VAL A 50 -2.39 1.53 13.58
CA VAL A 50 -0.97 1.17 13.43
C VAL A 50 -0.81 -0.35 13.40
N PHE A 51 -1.51 -1.05 14.30
CA PHE A 51 -1.52 -2.50 14.39
C PHE A 51 -2.93 -3.03 14.55
N ARG A 52 -3.19 -4.20 13.95
CA ARG A 52 -4.45 -4.91 14.13
C ARG A 52 -4.32 -6.39 13.81
N TYR A 53 -5.29 -7.15 14.30
CA TYR A 53 -5.27 -8.61 14.22
C TYR A 53 -5.08 -9.16 12.80
N ALA A 54 -5.69 -8.57 11.77
CA ALA A 54 -5.58 -9.10 10.42
C ALA A 54 -4.14 -9.06 9.87
N ASP A 55 -3.32 -8.10 10.31
CA ASP A 55 -1.90 -8.09 9.96
C ASP A 55 -1.18 -9.30 10.58
N ALA A 56 -1.32 -9.51 11.90
CA ALA A 56 -0.76 -10.67 12.59
C ALA A 56 -1.27 -12.00 12.02
N HIS A 57 -2.55 -12.06 11.63
CA HIS A 57 -3.15 -13.19 10.95
C HIS A 57 -2.45 -13.44 9.61
N LEU A 58 -2.38 -12.46 8.70
CA LEU A 58 -1.69 -12.66 7.42
C LEU A 58 -0.18 -12.91 7.56
N MET A 59 0.45 -12.37 8.61
CA MET A 59 1.86 -12.62 8.93
C MET A 59 2.09 -14.08 9.33
N LYS A 60 1.19 -14.66 10.13
CA LYS A 60 1.23 -16.10 10.45
C LYS A 60 0.95 -16.95 9.20
N ALA A 61 0.08 -16.51 8.29
CA ALA A 61 -0.17 -17.21 7.03
C ALA A 61 1.12 -17.26 6.19
N GLU A 62 1.82 -16.13 6.11
CA GLU A 62 3.11 -16.03 5.44
C GLU A 62 4.14 -16.97 6.06
N ALA A 63 4.33 -16.92 7.39
CA ALA A 63 5.28 -17.78 8.08
C ALA A 63 5.00 -19.27 7.85
N MET A 64 3.73 -19.67 7.86
CA MET A 64 3.30 -21.04 7.55
C MET A 64 3.68 -21.43 6.11
N MET A 65 3.42 -20.56 5.14
CA MET A 65 3.78 -20.79 3.74
C MET A 65 5.30 -20.92 3.55
N ARG A 66 6.08 -20.04 4.20
CA ARG A 66 7.56 -20.09 4.17
C ARG A 66 8.13 -21.35 4.83
N SER A 67 7.38 -21.95 5.75
CA SER A 67 7.75 -23.21 6.41
C SER A 67 7.31 -24.47 5.64
N GLY A 68 6.83 -24.31 4.40
CA GLY A 68 6.36 -25.41 3.55
C GLY A 68 4.92 -25.87 3.86
N GLY A 69 4.17 -25.14 4.69
CA GLY A 69 2.79 -25.44 5.04
C GLY A 69 1.76 -24.82 4.09
N ASN A 70 0.50 -25.24 4.23
CA ASN A 70 -0.62 -24.72 3.44
C ASN A 70 -1.31 -23.52 4.13
N ALA A 71 -1.01 -22.31 3.69
CA ALA A 71 -1.61 -21.07 4.21
C ALA A 71 -3.03 -20.76 3.67
N THR A 72 -3.48 -21.49 2.65
CA THR A 72 -4.75 -21.24 1.95
C THR A 72 -5.98 -21.13 2.87
N PRO A 73 -6.19 -22.03 3.85
CA PRO A 73 -7.35 -21.93 4.74
C PRO A 73 -7.36 -20.63 5.55
N MET A 74 -6.18 -20.17 5.97
CA MET A 74 -6.06 -18.99 6.82
C MET A 74 -6.31 -17.70 6.04
N VAL A 75 -5.78 -17.62 4.82
CA VAL A 75 -6.08 -16.51 3.90
C VAL A 75 -7.57 -16.49 3.54
N ASN A 76 -8.15 -17.65 3.22
CA ASN A 76 -9.57 -17.75 2.88
C ASN A 76 -10.51 -17.42 4.05
N ALA A 77 -10.09 -17.69 5.29
CA ALA A 77 -10.85 -17.27 6.47
C ALA A 77 -11.01 -15.73 6.50
N LEU A 78 -9.94 -14.98 6.23
CA LEU A 78 -10.01 -13.53 6.15
C LEU A 78 -10.80 -13.06 4.91
N ARG A 79 -10.56 -13.66 3.74
CA ARG A 79 -11.27 -13.30 2.50
C ARG A 79 -12.78 -13.46 2.65
N THR A 80 -13.22 -14.59 3.19
CA THR A 80 -14.64 -14.88 3.44
C THR A 80 -15.23 -13.88 4.44
N LEU A 81 -14.51 -13.54 5.51
CA LEU A 81 -14.91 -12.51 6.47
C LEU A 81 -15.09 -11.12 5.82
N ARG A 82 -14.37 -10.84 4.73
CA ARG A 82 -14.47 -9.61 3.93
C ARG A 82 -15.41 -9.72 2.73
N GLY A 83 -16.14 -10.83 2.59
CA GLY A 83 -17.03 -11.08 1.45
C GLY A 83 -16.31 -11.30 0.12
N ALA A 84 -15.01 -11.58 0.14
CA ALA A 84 -14.22 -11.89 -1.05
C ALA A 84 -14.26 -13.39 -1.36
N THR A 85 -14.25 -13.74 -2.64
CA THR A 85 -14.27 -15.13 -3.12
C THR A 85 -13.05 -15.91 -2.61
N PRO A 86 -13.20 -17.10 -2.01
CA PRO A 86 -12.08 -17.95 -1.63
C PRO A 86 -11.18 -18.33 -2.82
N LEU A 87 -9.89 -18.51 -2.56
CA LEU A 87 -8.90 -18.98 -3.53
C LEU A 87 -8.74 -20.51 -3.43
N GLY A 88 -8.46 -21.18 -4.55
CA GLY A 88 -8.17 -22.62 -4.55
C GLY A 88 -6.81 -22.94 -3.92
N SER A 89 -5.82 -22.10 -4.15
CA SER A 89 -4.49 -22.15 -3.54
C SER A 89 -3.94 -20.74 -3.39
N VAL A 90 -3.07 -20.52 -2.41
CA VAL A 90 -2.39 -19.24 -2.21
C VAL A 90 -0.94 -19.33 -2.70
N THR A 91 -0.59 -18.45 -3.63
CA THR A 91 0.79 -18.19 -4.04
C THR A 91 1.39 -16.98 -3.30
N ASP A 92 2.69 -16.73 -3.48
CA ASP A 92 3.36 -15.54 -2.93
C ASP A 92 2.72 -14.24 -3.46
N ALA A 93 2.35 -14.26 -4.74
CA ALA A 93 1.67 -13.14 -5.38
C ALA A 93 0.27 -12.92 -4.79
N ASP A 94 -0.48 -14.00 -4.54
CA ASP A 94 -1.81 -13.91 -3.92
C ASP A 94 -1.74 -13.35 -2.50
N LEU A 95 -0.77 -13.80 -1.70
CA LEU A 95 -0.59 -13.35 -0.33
C LEU A 95 -0.14 -11.88 -0.27
N LEU A 96 0.81 -11.47 -1.13
CA LEU A 96 1.21 -10.06 -1.24
C LEU A 96 0.04 -9.17 -1.71
N ALA A 97 -0.80 -9.69 -2.61
CA ALA A 97 -1.99 -8.98 -3.06
C ALA A 97 -3.05 -8.91 -1.95
N GLU A 98 -3.22 -9.96 -1.15
CA GLU A 98 -4.16 -9.98 -0.02
C GLU A 98 -3.74 -9.02 1.08
N ARG A 99 -2.45 -9.00 1.45
CA ARG A 99 -1.91 -7.99 2.37
C ARG A 99 -2.12 -6.58 1.83
N GLY A 100 -1.94 -6.37 0.53
CA GLY A 100 -2.23 -5.09 -0.13
C GLY A 100 -3.70 -4.69 -0.03
N ARG A 101 -4.64 -5.61 -0.26
CA ARG A 101 -6.09 -5.36 -0.14
C ARG A 101 -6.54 -5.13 1.30
N GLU A 102 -6.01 -5.89 2.25
CA GLU A 102 -6.41 -5.76 3.65
C GLU A 102 -5.81 -4.48 4.24
N LEU A 103 -4.52 -4.20 4.02
CA LEU A 103 -3.73 -3.17 4.71
C LEU A 103 -3.42 -1.91 3.89
N TYR A 104 -4.12 -1.67 2.75
CA TYR A 104 -3.95 -0.41 2.01
C TYR A 104 -4.19 0.79 2.93
N VAL A 105 -3.41 1.87 2.73
CA VAL A 105 -3.38 3.08 3.58
C VAL A 105 -3.08 2.85 5.07
N GLU A 106 -2.41 1.74 5.42
CA GLU A 106 -1.93 1.45 6.78
C GLU A 106 -0.40 1.23 6.83
N PHE A 107 0.36 1.95 6.00
CA PHE A 107 1.84 2.04 6.08
C PHE A 107 2.65 0.74 5.86
N TRP A 108 2.01 -0.38 5.52
CA TRP A 108 2.70 -1.67 5.35
C TRP A 108 3.23 -1.95 3.95
N ARG A 109 2.70 -1.31 2.91
CA ARG A 109 2.92 -1.74 1.53
C ARG A 109 4.39 -1.83 1.12
N ARG A 110 5.22 -0.85 1.50
CA ARG A 110 6.66 -0.86 1.20
C ARG A 110 7.37 -2.04 1.86
N ASN A 111 7.11 -2.27 3.15
CA ASN A 111 7.69 -3.37 3.91
C ASN A 111 7.34 -4.72 3.29
N ASP A 112 6.07 -4.92 2.94
CA ASP A 112 5.62 -6.14 2.27
C ASP A 112 6.28 -6.32 0.90
N MET A 113 6.33 -5.28 0.07
CA MET A 113 6.98 -5.38 -1.24
C MET A 113 8.48 -5.70 -1.12
N LEU A 114 9.18 -5.21 -0.11
CA LEU A 114 10.58 -5.55 0.12
C LEU A 114 10.75 -7.01 0.54
N ARG A 115 9.97 -7.48 1.51
CA ARG A 115 10.04 -8.87 2.02
C ARG A 115 9.70 -9.91 0.96
N PHE A 116 8.80 -9.58 0.03
CA PHE A 116 8.44 -10.44 -1.10
C PHE A 116 9.34 -10.25 -2.33
N GLY A 117 10.38 -9.41 -2.25
CA GLY A 117 11.27 -9.13 -3.38
C GLY A 117 10.59 -8.43 -4.56
N GLN A 118 9.45 -7.76 -4.33
CA GLN A 118 8.62 -7.12 -5.35
C GLN A 118 8.80 -5.59 -5.40
N PHE A 119 9.56 -4.98 -4.49
CA PHE A 119 9.69 -3.52 -4.43
C PHE A 119 10.33 -2.90 -5.68
N THR A 120 11.19 -3.64 -6.38
CA THR A 120 11.90 -3.12 -7.56
C THR A 120 11.18 -3.41 -8.88
N ARG A 121 10.09 -4.19 -8.90
CA ARG A 121 9.32 -4.46 -10.12
C ARG A 121 8.67 -3.20 -10.71
N ALA A 122 8.23 -3.26 -11.96
CA ALA A 122 7.45 -2.20 -12.59
C ALA A 122 5.99 -2.16 -12.07
N TRP A 123 5.44 -0.94 -11.96
CA TRP A 123 4.01 -0.68 -11.76
C TRP A 123 3.67 0.72 -12.28
N GLU A 124 2.39 1.04 -12.34
CA GLU A 124 1.89 2.34 -12.83
C GLU A 124 2.56 3.52 -12.12
N PHE A 125 3.09 4.46 -12.89
CA PHE A 125 3.83 5.64 -12.41
C PHE A 125 5.15 5.38 -11.67
N LYS A 126 5.63 4.14 -11.64
CA LYS A 126 7.00 3.90 -11.20
C LYS A 126 7.96 4.51 -12.23
N ASN A 127 8.99 5.22 -11.75
CA ASN A 127 10.07 5.68 -12.61
C ASN A 127 10.75 4.47 -13.27
N GLU A 128 10.76 4.42 -14.60
CA GLU A 128 11.34 3.32 -15.38
C GLU A 128 12.81 3.07 -15.04
N ALA A 129 13.58 4.13 -14.77
CA ALA A 129 14.99 4.03 -14.39
C ALA A 129 15.21 3.33 -13.02
N SER A 130 14.16 3.23 -12.19
CA SER A 130 14.20 2.55 -10.89
C SER A 130 13.69 1.10 -10.95
N VAL A 131 13.28 0.61 -12.12
CA VAL A 131 12.80 -0.77 -12.28
C VAL A 131 14.00 -1.70 -12.24
N GLY A 132 13.97 -2.67 -11.32
CA GLY A 132 15.08 -3.60 -11.08
C GLY A 132 16.25 -3.02 -10.27
N ASP A 133 16.22 -1.72 -9.92
CA ASP A 133 17.29 -1.07 -9.16
C ASP A 133 17.10 -1.25 -7.65
N ASP A 134 18.03 -1.96 -7.03
CA ASP A 134 18.03 -2.29 -5.61
C ASP A 134 18.50 -1.14 -4.71
N THR A 135 19.08 -0.07 -5.27
CA THR A 135 19.59 1.11 -4.52
C THR A 135 18.52 1.69 -3.58
N TRP A 136 17.26 1.70 -4.02
CA TRP A 136 16.14 2.34 -3.31
C TRP A 136 15.48 1.44 -2.25
N LYS A 137 16.02 0.23 -2.01
CA LYS A 137 15.54 -0.68 -0.95
C LYS A 137 15.82 -0.13 0.45
N LEU A 138 16.87 0.66 0.62
CA LEU A 138 17.20 1.38 1.84
C LEU A 138 17.05 2.88 1.61
N PHE A 139 16.61 3.62 2.63
CA PHE A 139 16.62 5.08 2.55
C PHE A 139 18.03 5.61 2.80
N PRO A 140 18.41 6.77 2.24
CA PRO A 140 19.71 7.38 2.56
C PRO A 140 19.76 7.78 4.03
N ILE A 141 20.96 7.68 4.61
CA ILE A 141 21.24 8.34 5.89
C ILE A 141 21.26 9.85 5.63
N PRO A 142 20.52 10.66 6.41
CA PRO A 142 20.53 12.11 6.26
C PRO A 142 21.93 12.71 6.32
N VAL A 143 22.26 13.63 5.41
CA VAL A 143 23.60 14.22 5.28
C VAL A 143 24.06 14.90 6.57
N ASN A 144 23.17 15.57 7.29
CA ASN A 144 23.48 16.18 8.59
C ASN A 144 23.87 15.15 9.66
N ALA A 145 23.30 13.93 9.62
CA ALA A 145 23.70 12.85 10.51
C ALA A 145 25.11 12.35 10.19
N LEU A 146 25.43 12.17 8.90
CA LEU A 146 26.79 11.78 8.46
C LEU A 146 27.85 12.82 8.86
N LEU A 147 27.54 14.11 8.69
CA LEU A 147 28.46 15.19 9.06
C LEU A 147 28.68 15.32 10.57
N SER A 148 27.69 14.95 11.38
CA SER A 148 27.77 15.08 12.85
C SER A 148 28.31 13.84 13.55
N ASN A 149 28.28 12.66 12.90
CA ASN A 149 28.75 11.41 13.49
C ASN A 149 29.65 10.64 12.50
N PRO A 150 30.98 10.64 12.71
CA PRO A 150 31.92 9.98 11.81
C PRO A 150 31.82 8.44 11.83
N ASN A 151 31.06 7.85 12.78
CA ASN A 151 30.81 6.42 12.80
C ASN A 151 29.69 5.98 11.84
N LEU A 152 28.92 6.92 11.29
CA LEU A 152 27.88 6.61 10.31
C LEU A 152 28.50 6.48 8.91
N VAL A 153 28.21 5.35 8.26
CA VAL A 153 28.60 5.08 6.87
C VAL A 153 27.32 5.06 6.04
N GLN A 154 27.32 5.75 4.91
CA GLN A 154 26.16 5.84 4.02
C GLN A 154 25.74 4.46 3.49
N ASN A 155 24.44 4.29 3.26
CA ASN A 155 23.90 3.11 2.59
C ASN A 155 24.41 3.02 1.14
N PRO A 156 24.69 1.82 0.62
CA PRO A 156 25.20 1.67 -0.74
C PRO A 156 24.33 2.37 -1.80
N GLY A 157 24.97 3.09 -2.73
CA GLY A 157 24.33 3.75 -3.86
C GLY A 157 23.87 5.19 -3.62
N TYR A 158 24.14 5.76 -2.44
CA TYR A 158 23.86 7.16 -2.06
C TYR A 158 25.13 7.99 -1.82
#